data_AF-A0A7Y5LNB8-F1
#
_entry.id   AF-A0A7Y5LNB8-F1
#
_cell.length_a   1.000
_cell.length_b   1.000
_cell.length_c   1.000
_cell.angle_alpha   90.00
_cell.angle_beta   90.00
_cell.angle_gamma   90.00
#
_symmetry.space_group_name_H-M   'P 1'
#
loop_
_entity.id
_entity.type
_entity.pdbx_description
1 polymer ?
#
loop_
_entity_poly.entity_id
_entity_poly.type
_entity_poly.pdbx_seq_one_letter_code
_entity_poly.pdbx_strand_id
1 'polypeptide(L)'
;MVTKLTKHASGQRHLRWGREVLASIHAHIKLNHELTEPQIHVLNAEKATWSALVSELEAAVVPYRQYLDTAYIDNRAEQRVGDYLCDTAIQHADGAFRHLKEDVAAHLPGGFSSILSNLALSRILSAGRAKTVELTRNAALLIESLPGSFVAAQSIAAKLNKAADSLAAANEHRAEVIDPQRKPLRLRVERAVMDLREGSEQMDGRLRSHFPGRFIDSLYPELNRNQSQVPDDETDETDLSDMD
;
A
#
# COMPACT_ATOMS: atom_id res chain seq x y z
N MET A 1 34.06 -4.60 -9.42
CA MET A 1 32.93 -5.30 -8.78
C MET A 1 31.78 -4.32 -8.80
N VAL A 2 30.88 -4.54 -9.74
CA VAL A 2 29.75 -3.65 -9.96
C VAL A 2 28.79 -3.68 -8.77
N THR A 3 28.15 -2.56 -8.54
CA THR A 3 27.15 -2.41 -7.49
C THR A 3 25.82 -2.98 -7.96
N LYS A 4 25.26 -3.94 -7.20
CA LYS A 4 23.92 -4.50 -7.45
C LYS A 4 22.85 -3.69 -6.73
N LEU A 5 21.60 -3.81 -7.18
CA LEU A 5 20.46 -3.12 -6.57
C LEU A 5 20.36 -3.45 -5.07
N THR A 6 20.03 -2.47 -4.23
CA THR A 6 19.88 -2.69 -2.78
C THR A 6 18.72 -3.62 -2.44
N LYS A 7 18.85 -4.42 -1.37
CA LYS A 7 17.80 -5.36 -0.90
C LYS A 7 16.52 -4.66 -0.46
N HIS A 8 16.62 -3.37 -0.14
CA HIS A 8 15.49 -2.56 0.31
C HIS A 8 14.71 -1.92 -0.84
N ALA A 9 15.15 -2.09 -2.09
CA ALA A 9 14.40 -1.60 -3.24
C ALA A 9 13.09 -2.38 -3.40
N SER A 10 12.05 -1.73 -3.93
CA SER A 10 10.75 -2.38 -4.13
C SER A 10 10.81 -3.53 -5.14
N GLY A 11 9.83 -4.43 -5.11
CA GLY A 11 9.72 -5.52 -6.09
C GLY A 11 9.66 -5.01 -7.54
N GLN A 12 9.01 -3.87 -7.78
CA GLN A 12 8.97 -3.23 -9.09
C GLN A 12 10.35 -2.77 -9.57
N ARG A 13 11.16 -2.20 -8.67
CA ARG A 13 12.53 -1.78 -9.00
C ARG A 13 13.43 -2.99 -9.29
N HIS A 14 13.27 -4.08 -8.53
CA HIS A 14 13.96 -5.34 -8.80
C HIS A 14 13.52 -5.95 -10.15
N LEU A 15 12.23 -5.89 -10.48
CA LEU A 15 11.72 -6.39 -11.76
C LEU A 15 12.33 -5.64 -12.94
N ARG A 16 12.37 -4.30 -12.85
CA ARG A 16 13.03 -3.48 -13.86
C ARG A 16 14.51 -3.81 -13.98
N TRP A 17 15.24 -3.80 -12.87
CA TRP A 17 16.66 -4.14 -12.85
C TRP A 17 16.93 -5.52 -13.46
N GLY A 18 16.12 -6.53 -13.12
CA GLY A 18 16.23 -7.87 -13.71
C GLY A 18 15.99 -7.89 -15.22
N ARG A 19 15.02 -7.12 -15.72
CA ARG A 19 14.77 -6.97 -17.17
C ARG A 19 15.94 -6.32 -17.90
N GLU A 20 16.57 -5.32 -17.30
CA GLU A 20 17.74 -4.67 -17.88
C GLU A 20 18.95 -5.60 -17.93
N VAL A 21 19.20 -6.38 -16.87
CA VAL A 21 20.23 -7.43 -16.90
C VAL A 21 19.95 -8.44 -18.03
N LEU A 22 18.70 -8.88 -18.19
CA LEU A 22 18.31 -9.78 -19.28
C LEU A 22 18.57 -9.15 -20.66
N ALA A 23 18.22 -7.86 -20.80
CA ALA A 23 18.44 -7.10 -22.03
C ALA A 23 19.93 -6.94 -22.33
N SER A 24 20.77 -6.73 -21.33
CA SER A 24 22.23 -6.68 -21.48
C SER A 24 22.80 -8.03 -21.95
N ILE A 25 22.35 -9.15 -21.38
CA ILE A 25 22.74 -10.50 -21.86
C ILE A 25 22.34 -10.67 -23.34
N HIS A 26 21.11 -10.29 -23.70
CA HIS A 26 20.66 -10.32 -25.10
C HIS A 26 21.54 -9.44 -26.02
N ALA A 27 21.88 -8.24 -25.57
CA ALA A 27 22.68 -7.30 -26.33
C ALA A 27 24.09 -7.84 -26.57
N HIS A 28 24.73 -8.44 -25.56
CA HIS A 28 26.04 -9.09 -25.73
C HIS A 28 25.98 -10.23 -26.74
N ILE A 29 25.02 -11.15 -26.62
CA ILE A 29 24.88 -12.25 -27.60
C ILE A 29 24.68 -11.73 -29.02
N LYS A 30 23.92 -10.62 -29.19
CA LYS A 30 23.58 -10.07 -30.50
C LYS A 30 24.70 -9.24 -31.13
N LEU A 31 25.43 -8.46 -30.34
CA LEU A 31 26.28 -7.38 -30.82
C LEU A 31 27.78 -7.62 -30.57
N ASN A 32 28.14 -8.44 -29.58
CA ASN A 32 29.52 -8.66 -29.21
C ASN A 32 30.17 -9.74 -30.10
N HIS A 33 30.79 -9.29 -31.18
CA HIS A 33 31.49 -10.13 -32.16
C HIS A 33 32.78 -10.77 -31.63
N GLU A 34 33.26 -10.38 -30.45
CA GLU A 34 34.43 -10.98 -29.80
C GLU A 34 34.08 -12.26 -29.02
N LEU A 35 32.78 -12.59 -28.89
CA LEU A 35 32.34 -13.80 -28.20
C LEU A 35 32.65 -15.06 -29.01
N THR A 36 33.25 -16.03 -28.33
CA THR A 36 33.43 -17.38 -28.87
C THR A 36 32.13 -18.19 -28.79
N GLU A 37 31.98 -19.22 -29.62
CA GLU A 37 30.81 -20.11 -29.57
C GLU A 37 30.54 -20.71 -28.17
N PRO A 38 31.56 -21.20 -27.42
CA PRO A 38 31.35 -21.67 -26.06
C PRO A 38 30.81 -20.58 -25.12
N GLN A 39 31.30 -19.34 -25.24
CA GLN A 39 30.81 -18.20 -24.46
C GLN A 39 29.36 -17.85 -24.82
N ILE A 40 29.01 -17.87 -26.10
CA ILE A 40 27.63 -17.67 -26.56
C ILE A 40 26.71 -18.76 -25.99
N HIS A 41 27.16 -20.02 -25.97
CA HIS A 41 26.39 -21.11 -25.39
C HIS A 41 26.12 -20.91 -23.89
N VAL A 42 27.15 -20.52 -23.13
CA VAL A 42 27.03 -20.21 -21.69
C VAL A 42 26.06 -19.03 -21.48
N LEU A 43 26.17 -17.95 -22.25
CA LEU A 43 25.25 -16.81 -22.12
C LEU A 43 23.80 -17.17 -22.48
N ASN A 44 23.57 -18.05 -23.46
CA ASN A 44 22.23 -18.52 -23.77
C ASN A 44 21.63 -19.37 -22.63
N ALA A 45 22.45 -20.17 -21.94
CA ALA A 45 22.01 -20.89 -20.75
C ALA A 45 21.63 -19.92 -19.62
N GLU A 46 22.49 -18.94 -19.32
CA GLU A 46 22.21 -17.92 -18.31
C GLU A 46 20.99 -17.07 -18.65
N LYS A 47 20.84 -16.68 -19.92
CA LYS A 47 19.65 -15.99 -20.43
C LYS A 47 18.37 -16.76 -20.09
N ALA A 48 18.35 -18.07 -20.31
CA ALA A 48 17.17 -18.88 -20.03
C ALA A 48 16.86 -18.94 -18.52
N THR A 49 17.87 -19.18 -17.69
CA THR A 49 17.72 -19.18 -16.23
C THR A 49 17.26 -17.82 -15.70
N TRP A 50 17.89 -16.73 -16.16
CA TRP A 50 17.57 -15.38 -15.73
C TRP A 50 16.17 -14.95 -16.19
N SER A 51 15.78 -15.32 -17.41
CA SER A 51 14.42 -15.09 -17.91
C SER A 51 13.36 -15.75 -17.02
N ALA A 52 13.61 -16.97 -16.52
CA ALA A 52 12.69 -17.64 -15.62
C ALA A 52 12.52 -16.86 -14.30
N LEU A 53 13.64 -16.43 -13.68
CA LEU A 53 13.61 -15.63 -12.45
C LEU A 53 12.87 -14.30 -12.62
N VAL A 54 13.09 -13.61 -13.75
CA VAL A 54 12.39 -12.36 -14.07
C VAL A 54 10.89 -12.60 -14.24
N SER A 55 10.50 -13.67 -14.93
CA SER A 55 9.08 -14.03 -15.10
C SER A 55 8.41 -14.42 -13.77
N GLU A 56 9.10 -15.12 -12.87
CA GLU A 56 8.61 -15.44 -11.53
C GLU A 56 8.39 -14.18 -10.69
N LEU A 57 9.35 -13.25 -10.74
CA LEU A 57 9.21 -11.96 -10.06
C LEU A 57 8.07 -11.13 -10.62
N GLU A 58 7.90 -11.10 -11.94
CA GLU A 58 6.75 -10.44 -12.58
C GLU A 58 5.41 -11.04 -12.11
N ALA A 59 5.31 -12.37 -12.09
CA ALA A 59 4.12 -13.08 -11.62
C ALA A 59 3.81 -12.86 -10.13
N ALA A 60 4.79 -12.44 -9.33
CA ALA A 60 4.60 -12.03 -7.95
C ALA A 60 4.24 -10.54 -7.80
N VAL A 61 4.91 -9.66 -8.56
CA VAL A 61 4.74 -8.20 -8.47
C VAL A 61 3.40 -7.74 -9.04
N VAL A 62 2.98 -8.27 -10.18
CA VAL A 62 1.74 -7.82 -10.86
C VAL A 62 0.50 -7.98 -9.96
N PRO A 63 0.23 -9.14 -9.33
CA PRO A 63 -0.92 -9.28 -8.45
C PRO A 63 -0.84 -8.39 -7.20
N TYR A 64 0.36 -8.23 -6.63
CA TYR A 64 0.54 -7.38 -5.44
C TYR A 64 0.29 -5.90 -5.76
N ARG A 65 0.76 -5.44 -6.92
CA ARG A 65 0.48 -4.08 -7.41
C ARG A 65 -1.01 -3.90 -7.69
N GLN A 66 -1.65 -4.84 -8.39
CA GLN A 66 -3.08 -4.77 -8.66
C GLN A 66 -3.89 -4.68 -7.37
N TYR A 67 -3.53 -5.47 -6.34
CA TYR A 67 -4.12 -5.38 -5.00
C TYR A 67 -4.00 -3.97 -4.39
N LEU A 68 -2.82 -3.34 -4.47
CA LEU A 68 -2.60 -1.99 -3.97
C LEU A 68 -3.38 -0.93 -4.78
N ASP A 69 -3.37 -1.04 -6.09
CA ASP A 69 -3.92 -0.05 -7.02
C ASP A 69 -5.47 -0.11 -7.11
N THR A 70 -6.09 -1.20 -6.63
CA THR A 70 -7.55 -1.39 -6.68
C THR A 70 -8.12 -1.56 -5.27
N ALA A 71 -8.20 -2.80 -4.80
CA ALA A 71 -8.93 -3.18 -3.59
C ALA A 71 -8.50 -2.39 -2.34
N TYR A 72 -7.20 -2.09 -2.20
CA TYR A 72 -6.70 -1.28 -1.10
C TYR A 72 -7.08 0.21 -1.21
N ILE A 73 -6.96 0.81 -2.41
CA ILE A 73 -7.33 2.21 -2.65
C ILE A 73 -8.84 2.41 -2.54
N ASP A 74 -9.63 1.51 -3.13
CA ASP A 74 -11.09 1.56 -3.12
C ASP A 74 -11.62 1.50 -1.68
N ASN A 75 -11.15 0.53 -0.89
CA ASN A 75 -11.53 0.45 0.52
C ASN A 75 -11.10 1.70 1.32
N ARG A 76 -9.91 2.25 1.04
CA ARG A 76 -9.48 3.50 1.68
C ARG A 76 -10.34 4.70 1.25
N ALA A 77 -10.85 4.72 0.02
CA ALA A 77 -11.79 5.73 -0.44
C ALA A 77 -13.14 5.60 0.30
N GLU A 78 -13.68 4.39 0.43
CA GLU A 78 -14.89 4.11 1.20
C GLU A 78 -14.73 4.53 2.67
N GLN A 79 -13.60 4.20 3.29
CA GLN A 79 -13.29 4.62 4.66
C GLN A 79 -13.26 6.14 4.80
N ARG A 80 -12.66 6.87 3.84
CA ARG A 80 -12.67 8.35 3.85
C ARG A 80 -14.08 8.92 3.73
N VAL A 81 -14.93 8.30 2.92
CA VAL A 81 -16.35 8.70 2.81
C VAL A 81 -17.08 8.41 4.11
N GLY A 82 -16.87 7.24 4.73
CA GLY A 82 -17.43 6.89 6.03
C GLY A 82 -17.00 7.87 7.13
N ASP A 83 -15.72 8.23 7.16
CA ASP A 83 -15.16 9.26 8.07
C ASP A 83 -15.87 10.61 7.86
N TYR A 84 -16.02 11.06 6.61
CA TYR A 84 -16.75 12.30 6.26
C TYR A 84 -18.24 12.27 6.63
N LEU A 85 -18.90 11.13 6.46
CA LEU A 85 -20.32 10.98 6.84
C LEU A 85 -20.50 11.05 8.35
N CYS A 86 -19.58 10.43 9.11
CA CYS A 86 -19.57 10.55 10.58
C CYS A 86 -19.37 12.02 10.98
N ASP A 87 -18.41 12.70 10.36
CA ASP A 87 -18.17 14.14 10.57
C ASP A 87 -19.43 14.98 10.37
N THR A 88 -20.00 14.85 9.18
CA THR A 88 -21.18 15.63 8.76
C THR A 88 -22.36 15.36 9.68
N ALA A 89 -22.57 14.11 10.09
CA ALA A 89 -23.65 13.75 11.01
C ALA A 89 -23.45 14.34 12.42
N ILE A 90 -22.21 14.36 12.91
CA ILE A 90 -21.85 14.97 14.21
C ILE A 90 -22.04 16.48 14.17
N GLN A 91 -21.54 17.16 13.12
CA GLN A 91 -21.71 18.61 12.95
C GLN A 91 -23.19 19.00 12.87
N HIS A 92 -23.99 18.19 12.15
CA HIS A 92 -25.43 18.39 12.06
C HIS A 92 -26.12 18.20 13.43
N ALA A 93 -25.71 17.19 14.20
CA ALA A 93 -26.22 16.97 15.55
C ALA A 93 -25.88 18.15 16.47
N ASP A 94 -24.64 18.62 16.45
CA ASP A 94 -24.20 19.78 17.22
C ASP A 94 -25.01 21.03 16.86
N GLY A 95 -25.12 21.38 15.57
CA GLY A 95 -25.92 22.53 15.15
C GLY A 95 -27.38 22.46 15.60
N ALA A 96 -27.99 21.26 15.54
CA ALA A 96 -29.38 21.04 15.91
C ALA A 96 -29.63 21.16 17.42
N PHE A 97 -28.67 20.80 18.27
CA PHE A 97 -28.86 20.78 19.73
C PHE A 97 -28.15 21.92 20.46
N ARG A 98 -27.23 22.65 19.81
CA ARG A 98 -26.42 23.71 20.44
C ARG A 98 -27.25 24.80 21.12
N HIS A 99 -28.40 25.16 20.53
CA HIS A 99 -29.30 26.16 21.11
C HIS A 99 -30.16 25.61 22.26
N LEU A 100 -30.25 24.28 22.40
CA LEU A 100 -30.98 23.57 23.46
C LEU A 100 -30.03 22.95 24.50
N LYS A 101 -28.78 23.44 24.58
CA LYS A 101 -27.72 22.81 25.38
C LYS A 101 -28.09 22.59 26.85
N GLU A 102 -28.87 23.49 27.45
CA GLU A 102 -29.27 23.42 28.86
C GLU A 102 -30.36 22.36 29.08
N ASP A 103 -31.35 22.32 28.19
CA ASP A 103 -32.42 21.32 28.20
C ASP A 103 -31.87 19.91 27.93
N VAL A 104 -30.96 19.79 26.96
CA VAL A 104 -30.25 18.54 26.66
C VAL A 104 -29.40 18.10 27.86
N ALA A 105 -28.72 19.04 28.52
CA ALA A 105 -27.89 18.72 29.68
C ALA A 105 -28.70 18.27 30.89
N ALA A 106 -29.96 18.73 31.02
CA ALA A 106 -30.87 18.27 32.06
C ALA A 106 -31.32 16.81 31.90
N HIS A 107 -31.09 16.21 30.73
CA HIS A 107 -31.60 14.87 30.40
C HIS A 107 -30.51 13.84 30.13
N LEU A 108 -29.26 14.28 29.96
CA LEU A 108 -28.15 13.39 29.66
C LEU A 108 -27.09 13.37 30.76
N PRO A 109 -26.61 12.18 31.16
CA PRO A 109 -25.47 12.08 32.07
C PRO A 109 -24.22 12.70 31.41
N GLY A 110 -23.61 13.67 32.10
CA GLY A 110 -22.44 14.40 31.59
C GLY A 110 -22.75 15.58 30.66
N GLY A 111 -24.02 15.93 30.49
CA GLY A 111 -24.47 17.14 29.80
C GLY A 111 -24.27 17.13 28.27
N PHE A 112 -24.47 18.27 27.60
CA PHE A 112 -24.25 18.42 26.16
C PHE A 112 -22.84 17.98 25.70
N SER A 113 -21.84 18.16 26.57
CA SER A 113 -20.47 17.69 26.37
C SER A 113 -20.36 16.18 26.17
N SER A 114 -21.18 15.35 26.84
CA SER A 114 -21.07 13.90 26.70
C SER A 114 -21.46 13.40 25.31
N ILE A 115 -22.25 14.17 24.57
CA ILE A 115 -22.61 13.86 23.18
C ILE A 115 -21.50 14.30 22.21
N LEU A 116 -20.92 15.50 22.37
CA LEU A 116 -20.19 16.18 21.29
C LEU A 116 -18.78 16.69 21.65
N SER A 117 -18.43 16.88 22.94
CA SER A 117 -17.11 17.44 23.30
C SER A 117 -15.97 16.41 23.21
N ASN A 118 -16.29 15.12 23.29
CA ASN A 118 -15.35 14.02 22.98
C ASN A 118 -15.24 13.72 21.48
N LEU A 119 -16.06 14.39 20.65
CA LEU A 119 -16.12 14.21 19.20
C LEU A 119 -15.42 15.32 18.40
N ALA A 120 -14.49 16.03 19.05
CA ALA A 120 -13.41 16.77 18.40
C ALA A 120 -12.82 16.02 17.19
N LEU A 121 -13.19 16.30 15.94
CA LEU A 121 -12.82 15.43 14.81
C LEU A 121 -11.31 15.23 14.61
N SER A 122 -10.52 16.25 14.94
CA SER A 122 -9.06 16.14 14.97
C SER A 122 -8.59 15.06 15.95
N ARG A 123 -9.32 14.83 17.05
CA ARG A 123 -9.06 13.78 18.03
C ARG A 123 -9.65 12.43 17.61
N ILE A 124 -10.84 12.39 17.02
CA ILE A 124 -11.47 11.13 16.59
C ILE A 124 -10.66 10.47 15.46
N LEU A 125 -10.30 11.23 14.42
CA LEU A 125 -9.48 10.72 13.32
C LEU A 125 -8.08 10.30 13.79
N SER A 126 -7.54 10.96 14.83
CA SER A 126 -6.29 10.55 15.49
C SER A 126 -6.43 9.29 16.36
N ALA A 127 -7.63 8.99 16.86
CA ALA A 127 -7.91 7.83 17.70
C ALA A 127 -8.15 6.54 16.89
N GLY A 128 -8.32 6.66 15.58
CA GLY A 128 -8.50 5.54 14.65
C GLY A 128 -9.96 5.24 14.31
N ARG A 129 -10.19 4.69 13.12
CA ARG A 129 -11.53 4.51 12.51
C ARG A 129 -12.49 3.63 13.31
N ALA A 130 -11.98 2.62 14.02
CA ALA A 130 -12.81 1.80 14.91
C ALA A 130 -13.39 2.64 16.06
N LYS A 131 -12.60 3.56 16.61
CA LYS A 131 -13.04 4.46 17.66
C LYS A 131 -14.04 5.51 17.13
N THR A 132 -13.87 5.97 15.90
CA THR A 132 -14.85 6.81 15.19
C THR A 132 -16.23 6.17 15.15
N VAL A 133 -16.31 4.89 14.77
CA VAL A 133 -17.56 4.13 14.73
C VAL A 133 -18.19 4.06 16.12
N GLU A 134 -17.40 3.67 17.13
CA GLU A 134 -17.87 3.52 18.51
C GLU A 134 -18.45 4.84 19.05
N LEU A 135 -17.71 5.95 18.89
CA LEU A 135 -18.13 7.25 19.41
C LEU A 135 -19.38 7.78 18.66
N THR A 136 -19.46 7.57 17.35
CA THR A 136 -20.64 7.97 16.55
C THR A 136 -21.88 7.19 16.96
N ARG A 137 -21.77 5.88 17.22
CA ARG A 137 -22.87 5.05 17.74
C ARG A 137 -23.31 5.48 19.14
N ASN A 138 -22.34 5.74 20.02
CA ASN A 138 -22.65 6.24 21.37
C ASN A 138 -23.40 7.57 21.34
N ALA A 139 -23.02 8.48 20.44
CA ALA A 139 -23.74 9.74 20.24
C ALA A 139 -25.18 9.52 19.74
N ALA A 140 -25.39 8.58 18.80
CA ALA A 140 -26.72 8.22 18.32
C ALA A 140 -27.60 7.70 19.47
N LEU A 141 -27.08 6.78 20.29
CA LEU A 141 -27.79 6.23 21.45
C LEU A 141 -28.17 7.30 22.47
N LEU A 142 -27.25 8.23 22.78
CA LEU A 142 -27.55 9.35 23.69
C LEU A 142 -28.64 10.25 23.12
N ILE A 143 -28.59 10.56 21.82
CA ILE A 143 -29.61 11.38 21.16
C ILE A 143 -30.97 10.66 21.12
N GLU A 144 -31.01 9.35 20.90
CA GLU A 144 -32.25 8.54 20.96
C GLU A 144 -32.89 8.51 22.35
N SER A 145 -32.08 8.65 23.40
CA SER A 145 -32.58 8.69 24.78
C SER A 145 -33.26 10.01 25.15
N LEU A 146 -33.17 11.04 24.30
CA LEU A 146 -33.82 12.32 24.54
C LEU A 146 -35.36 12.18 24.47
N PRO A 147 -36.11 12.96 25.26
CA PRO A 147 -37.57 12.95 25.22
C PRO A 147 -38.14 13.32 23.84
N GLY A 148 -39.38 12.90 23.57
CA GLY A 148 -40.08 13.20 22.31
C GLY A 148 -40.32 14.70 22.02
N SER A 149 -40.07 15.60 22.98
CA SER A 149 -40.03 17.05 22.76
C SER A 149 -38.90 17.47 21.81
N PHE A 150 -37.85 16.65 21.67
CA PHE A 150 -36.75 16.86 20.73
C PHE A 150 -37.10 16.24 19.37
N VAL A 151 -37.99 16.90 18.62
CA VAL A 151 -38.58 16.39 17.37
C VAL A 151 -37.53 15.92 16.33
N ALA A 152 -36.35 16.56 16.29
CA ALA A 152 -35.28 16.20 15.35
C ALA A 152 -34.42 15.00 15.80
N ALA A 153 -34.48 14.59 17.08
CA ALA A 153 -33.55 13.64 17.67
C ALA A 153 -33.51 12.29 16.95
N GLN A 154 -34.67 11.72 16.65
CA GLN A 154 -34.76 10.41 16.00
C GLN A 154 -34.15 10.44 14.58
N SER A 155 -34.36 11.53 13.83
CA SER A 155 -33.78 11.68 12.49
C SER A 155 -32.26 11.89 12.52
N ILE A 156 -31.75 12.57 13.55
CA ILE A 156 -30.32 12.84 13.73
C ILE A 156 -29.59 11.56 14.16
N ALA A 157 -30.14 10.83 15.12
CA ALA A 157 -29.59 9.55 15.54
C ALA A 157 -29.57 8.52 14.39
N ALA A 158 -30.63 8.47 13.58
CA ALA A 158 -30.64 7.62 12.38
C ALA A 158 -29.52 7.98 11.39
N LYS A 159 -29.21 9.27 11.20
CA LYS A 159 -28.07 9.71 10.36
C LYS A 159 -26.73 9.28 10.96
N LEU A 160 -26.54 9.45 12.27
CA LEU A 160 -25.33 9.02 12.98
C LEU A 160 -25.13 7.51 12.89
N ASN A 161 -26.16 6.71 13.16
CA ASN A 161 -26.12 5.25 13.01
C ASN A 161 -25.76 4.84 11.59
N LYS A 162 -26.43 5.42 10.57
CA LYS A 162 -26.12 5.13 9.17
C LYS A 162 -24.68 5.46 8.78
N ALA A 163 -24.15 6.58 9.27
CA ALA A 163 -22.76 6.96 9.04
C ALA A 163 -21.78 5.98 9.69
N ALA A 164 -22.03 5.62 10.96
CA ALA A 164 -21.22 4.66 11.70
C ALA A 164 -21.24 3.27 11.06
N ASP A 165 -22.41 2.81 10.59
CA ASP A 165 -22.56 1.52 9.91
C ASP A 165 -21.83 1.50 8.57
N SER A 166 -21.85 2.60 7.82
CA SER A 166 -21.10 2.72 6.56
C SER A 166 -19.59 2.60 6.80
N LEU A 167 -19.06 3.29 7.83
CA LEU A 167 -17.65 3.21 8.19
C LEU A 167 -17.29 1.83 8.79
N ALA A 168 -18.17 1.24 9.59
CA ALA A 168 -17.99 -0.09 10.15
C ALA A 168 -17.90 -1.16 9.05
N ALA A 169 -18.80 -1.13 8.08
CA ALA A 169 -18.78 -2.05 6.94
C ALA A 169 -17.49 -1.94 6.12
N ALA A 170 -17.00 -0.71 5.88
CA ALA A 170 -15.72 -0.52 5.19
C ALA A 170 -14.52 -1.04 6.02
N ASN A 171 -14.54 -0.89 7.35
CA ASN A 171 -13.51 -1.43 8.24
C ASN A 171 -13.54 -2.97 8.30
N GLU A 172 -14.72 -3.57 8.34
CA GLU A 172 -14.94 -5.02 8.32
C GLU A 172 -14.49 -5.61 6.99
N HIS A 173 -14.91 -5.02 5.86
CA HIS A 173 -14.44 -5.43 4.54
C HIS A 173 -12.90 -5.39 4.43
N ARG A 174 -12.27 -4.36 5.00
CA ARG A 174 -10.81 -4.29 5.07
C ARG A 174 -10.22 -5.47 5.84
N ALA A 175 -10.71 -5.71 7.05
CA ALA A 175 -10.18 -6.72 7.94
C ALA A 175 -10.39 -8.16 7.43
N GLU A 176 -11.52 -8.43 6.78
CA GLU A 176 -11.92 -9.77 6.36
C GLU A 176 -11.52 -10.11 4.93
N VAL A 177 -11.50 -9.12 4.04
CA VAL A 177 -11.26 -9.36 2.60
C VAL A 177 -9.92 -8.80 2.15
N ILE A 178 -9.57 -7.58 2.54
CA ILE A 178 -8.40 -6.85 1.99
C ILE A 178 -7.09 -7.22 2.71
N ASP A 179 -7.05 -7.09 4.03
CA ASP A 179 -5.84 -7.32 4.84
C ASP A 179 -5.34 -8.78 4.76
N PRO A 180 -6.20 -9.82 4.72
CA PRO A 180 -5.75 -11.21 4.59
C PRO A 180 -5.02 -11.50 3.28
N GLN A 181 -5.30 -10.73 2.21
CA GLN A 181 -4.62 -10.87 0.92
C GLN A 181 -3.21 -10.25 0.92
N ARG A 182 -2.97 -9.24 1.77
CA ARG A 182 -1.71 -8.48 1.78
C ARG A 182 -0.51 -9.35 2.06
N LYS A 183 -0.55 -10.11 3.17
CA LYS A 183 0.58 -10.90 3.65
C LYS A 183 1.04 -11.96 2.63
N PRO A 184 0.17 -12.83 2.09
CA PRO A 184 0.61 -13.82 1.11
C PRO A 184 1.16 -13.19 -0.18
N LEU A 185 0.55 -12.11 -0.68
CA LEU A 185 1.04 -11.41 -1.87
C LEU A 185 2.42 -10.78 -1.63
N ARG A 186 2.58 -10.09 -0.50
CA ARG A 186 3.86 -9.49 -0.10
C ARG A 186 4.97 -10.54 0.06
N LEU A 187 4.68 -11.66 0.75
CA LEU A 187 5.64 -12.75 0.92
C LEU A 187 6.08 -13.37 -0.41
N ARG A 188 5.17 -13.47 -1.39
CA ARG A 188 5.52 -13.93 -2.74
C ARG A 188 6.51 -12.98 -3.43
N VAL A 189 6.29 -11.66 -3.30
CA VAL A 189 7.22 -10.66 -3.84
C VAL A 189 8.57 -10.74 -3.13
N GLU A 190 8.59 -10.80 -1.80
CA GLU A 190 9.83 -10.88 -1.01
C GLU A 190 10.65 -12.13 -1.37
N ARG A 191 9.98 -13.27 -1.54
CA ARG A 191 10.63 -14.51 -1.99
C ARG A 191 11.21 -14.38 -3.39
N ALA A 192 10.43 -13.93 -4.36
CA ALA A 192 10.90 -13.79 -5.74
C ALA A 192 12.05 -12.77 -5.87
N VAL A 193 12.04 -11.71 -5.05
CA VAL A 193 13.18 -10.78 -4.95
C VAL A 193 14.42 -11.48 -4.40
N MET A 194 14.28 -12.30 -3.36
CA MET A 194 15.39 -13.09 -2.82
C MET A 194 15.95 -14.04 -3.87
N ASP A 195 15.08 -14.78 -4.58
CA ASP A 195 15.46 -15.75 -5.60
C ASP A 195 16.19 -15.05 -6.78
N LEU A 196 15.72 -13.88 -7.24
CA LEU A 196 16.41 -13.08 -8.26
C LEU A 196 17.81 -12.65 -7.80
N ARG A 197 17.93 -12.20 -6.54
CA ARG A 197 19.22 -11.74 -5.99
C ARG A 197 20.20 -12.90 -5.84
N GLU A 198 19.76 -14.03 -5.31
CA GLU A 198 20.58 -15.23 -5.23
C GLU A 198 20.99 -15.70 -6.62
N GLY A 199 20.05 -15.74 -7.56
CA GLY A 199 20.32 -16.04 -8.96
C GLY A 199 21.39 -15.14 -9.56
N SER A 200 21.48 -13.87 -9.13
CA SER A 200 22.51 -12.94 -9.62
C SER A 200 23.91 -13.29 -9.09
N GLU A 201 24.02 -13.73 -7.84
CA GLU A 201 25.30 -14.18 -7.26
C GLU A 201 25.74 -15.49 -7.90
N GLN A 202 24.79 -16.40 -8.13
CA GLN A 202 25.09 -17.67 -8.79
C GLN A 202 25.49 -17.46 -10.26
N MET A 203 24.82 -16.55 -10.98
CA MET A 203 25.18 -16.17 -12.35
C MET A 203 26.61 -15.63 -12.42
N ASP A 204 26.99 -14.71 -11.52
CA ASP A 204 28.37 -14.23 -11.43
C ASP A 204 29.36 -15.38 -11.23
N GLY A 205 29.05 -16.30 -10.33
CA GLY A 205 29.87 -17.48 -10.06
C GLY A 205 30.08 -18.35 -11.32
N ARG A 206 29.00 -18.63 -12.06
CA ARG A 206 29.04 -19.43 -13.29
C ARG A 206 29.74 -18.73 -14.45
N LEU A 207 29.62 -17.41 -14.56
CA LEU A 207 30.25 -16.63 -15.63
C LEU A 207 31.75 -16.40 -15.44
N ARG A 208 32.25 -16.39 -14.20
CA ARG A 208 33.67 -16.11 -13.89
C ARG A 208 34.68 -17.06 -14.53
N SER A 209 34.30 -18.30 -14.85
CA SER A 209 35.19 -19.25 -15.55
C SER A 209 35.33 -18.96 -17.05
N HIS A 210 34.42 -18.17 -17.63
CA HIS A 210 34.34 -17.93 -19.07
C HIS A 210 34.58 -16.47 -19.47
N PHE A 211 34.43 -15.55 -18.51
CA PHE A 211 34.43 -14.10 -18.78
C PHE A 211 35.29 -13.33 -17.76
N PRO A 212 35.98 -12.26 -18.21
CA PRO A 212 36.67 -11.37 -17.30
C PRO A 212 35.67 -10.56 -16.46
N GLY A 213 36.07 -10.12 -15.27
CA GLY A 213 35.20 -9.36 -14.36
C GLY A 213 34.55 -8.12 -14.99
N ARG A 214 35.27 -7.41 -15.87
CA ARG A 214 34.72 -6.24 -16.59
C ARG A 214 33.54 -6.59 -17.51
N PHE A 215 33.52 -7.80 -18.07
CA PHE A 215 32.41 -8.25 -18.91
C PHE A 215 31.19 -8.52 -18.02
N ILE A 216 31.39 -9.22 -16.90
CA ILE A 216 30.32 -9.50 -15.94
C ILE A 216 29.75 -8.20 -15.38
N ASP A 217 30.61 -7.24 -15.00
CA ASP A 217 30.20 -5.92 -14.53
C ASP A 217 29.34 -5.19 -15.60
N SER A 218 29.61 -5.37 -16.90
CA SER A 218 28.81 -4.76 -18.00
C SER A 218 27.42 -5.36 -18.22
N LEU A 219 27.09 -6.49 -17.57
CA LEU A 219 25.75 -7.06 -17.64
C LEU A 219 24.74 -6.30 -16.78
N TYR A 220 25.24 -5.58 -15.78
CA TYR A 220 24.40 -4.89 -14.82
C TYR A 220 24.23 -3.43 -15.22
N PRO A 221 23.01 -2.88 -15.13
CA PRO A 221 22.79 -1.48 -15.40
C PRO A 221 23.49 -0.62 -14.35
N GLU A 222 23.86 0.60 -14.75
CA GLU A 222 24.28 1.61 -13.79
C GLU A 222 23.14 1.90 -12.81
N LEU A 223 23.50 2.23 -11.58
CA LEU A 223 22.55 2.58 -10.52
C LEU A 223 22.75 4.02 -10.11
N ASN A 224 21.68 4.65 -9.63
CA ASN A 224 21.77 5.96 -9.00
C ASN A 224 22.71 5.94 -7.76
N ARG A 225 23.10 7.11 -7.24
CA ARG A 225 24.04 7.23 -6.10
C ARG A 225 23.63 6.44 -4.86
N ASN A 226 22.33 6.16 -4.69
CA ASN A 226 21.79 5.43 -3.55
C ASN A 226 21.59 3.94 -3.83
N GLN A 227 22.03 3.44 -4.98
CA GLN A 227 21.94 2.03 -5.40
C GLN A 227 20.50 1.49 -5.37
N SER A 228 19.53 2.41 -5.47
CA SER A 228 18.13 2.15 -5.16
C SER A 228 17.27 2.12 -6.40
N GLN A 229 17.77 2.63 -7.53
CA GLN A 229 17.09 2.71 -8.82
C GLN A 229 18.11 2.59 -9.95
N VAL A 230 17.65 2.03 -11.07
CA VAL A 230 18.26 2.30 -12.37
C VAL A 230 17.95 3.77 -12.72
N PRO A 231 18.91 4.57 -13.21
CA PRO A 231 18.66 5.89 -13.76
C PRO A 231 17.55 5.83 -14.82
N ASP A 232 16.49 6.62 -14.61
CA ASP A 232 15.60 7.06 -15.68
C ASP A 232 16.20 8.34 -16.27
N ASP A 233 16.20 8.48 -17.60
CA ASP A 233 16.53 9.74 -18.26
C ASP A 233 15.45 10.82 -18.04
N GLU A 234 14.33 10.50 -17.38
CA GLU A 234 13.29 11.46 -17.03
C GLU A 234 12.83 11.29 -15.58
N THR A 235 13.02 12.36 -14.82
CA THR A 235 12.46 12.60 -13.48
C THR A 235 10.94 12.52 -13.52
N ASP A 236 10.36 11.41 -13.05
CA ASP A 236 8.97 11.39 -12.60
C ASP A 236 8.92 11.10 -11.11
N GLU A 237 8.76 12.20 -10.37
CA GLU A 237 8.37 12.26 -8.98
C GLU A 237 7.07 11.45 -8.77
N THR A 238 7.13 10.43 -7.91
CA THR A 238 6.18 10.27 -6.80
C THR A 238 6.68 9.17 -5.87
N ASP A 239 7.35 9.63 -4.81
CA ASP A 239 7.61 8.84 -3.61
C ASP A 239 6.29 8.37 -3.00
N LEU A 240 6.07 7.06 -3.03
CA LEU A 240 5.13 6.36 -2.14
C LEU A 240 5.86 5.62 -1.00
N SER A 241 7.13 5.97 -0.74
CA SER A 241 7.79 5.61 0.51
C SER A 241 7.35 6.58 1.60
N ASP A 242 6.24 6.25 2.24
CA ASP A 242 5.88 6.54 3.65
C ASP A 242 4.36 6.53 3.79
N MET A 243 3.76 5.33 3.64
CA MET A 243 2.43 5.09 4.17
C MET A 243 2.47 3.85 5.07
N ASP A 244 3.03 4.06 6.25
CA ASP A 244 2.60 3.38 7.47
C ASP A 244 1.15 3.79 7.83
#